data_AF-A0A2V0PN10-F1
#
_entry.id   AF-A0A2V0PN10-F1
#
_cell.length_a   1.000
_cell.length_b   1.000
_cell.length_c   1.000
_cell.angle_alpha   90.00
_cell.angle_beta   90.00
_cell.angle_gamma   90.00
#
_symmetry.space_group_name_H-M   'P 1'
#
loop_
_entity.id
_entity.type
_entity.pdbx_description
1 polymer ?
#
loop_
_entity_poly.entity_id
_entity_poly.type
_entity_poly.pdbx_seq_one_letter_code
_entity_poly.pdbx_strand_id
1 'polypeptide(L)'
;MPPPALDDLAAWAAAAVAAAEAPAPYSARDGRLLRLVPSCSRLAPHALAAQLRAALERQPVLLDAAAAAAAAGAAKSAPPRCTPPAARPRSEPATSAAAAGALAPPAAPRRASATRHMAALLRGWAYLGAGDADQALRDARAALAAAPRRATATLAAASPPASLGGGGSLGAPAASALTQATQEPPPPPLTGLHACAWAPAHDLAGAAHAALEDWTNAALHARIACDLLPAQPALAARLAAALPRLPPAHAAALAAGGAAGLVARVAAEAEERLPEFLRPRPKASREAGASWHHYRAWTAGRIAALWPGLPPPLVSKLLEGDAGELDFRIRHPAALDEQVQELLGVLQSGGPAALAAHSPAPLTWERARGLAGPAGAVGLPLGYEAPPLADQEPRRAAALLGAAAEAGPRLAPGALPAISEAHAV
;
A
#
# COMPACT_ATOMS: atom_id res chain seq x y z
N MET A 1 -34.76 -8.93 10.92
CA MET A 1 -35.04 -8.03 9.79
C MET A 1 -34.56 -8.73 8.53
N PRO A 2 -35.33 -8.72 7.43
CA PRO A 2 -34.84 -9.24 6.16
C PRO A 2 -33.55 -8.50 5.75
N PRO A 3 -32.60 -9.16 5.08
CA PRO A 3 -31.43 -8.46 4.51
C PRO A 3 -31.91 -7.39 3.53
N PRO A 4 -31.25 -6.22 3.45
CA PRO A 4 -31.61 -5.19 2.47
C PRO A 4 -31.50 -5.76 1.06
N ALA A 5 -32.36 -5.29 0.14
CA ALA A 5 -32.22 -5.64 -1.26
C ALA A 5 -30.86 -5.17 -1.78
N LEU A 6 -30.25 -5.93 -2.68
CA LEU A 6 -28.92 -5.62 -3.22
C LEU A 6 -28.87 -4.22 -3.86
N ASP A 7 -29.95 -3.83 -4.54
CA ASP A 7 -30.09 -2.51 -5.16
C ASP A 7 -30.10 -1.37 -4.14
N ASP A 8 -30.81 -1.54 -3.02
CA ASP A 8 -30.84 -0.55 -1.93
C ASP A 8 -29.45 -0.38 -1.31
N LEU A 9 -28.73 -1.49 -1.13
CA LEU A 9 -27.38 -1.46 -0.57
C LEU A 9 -26.37 -0.82 -1.52
N ALA A 10 -26.47 -1.08 -2.83
CA ALA A 10 -25.64 -0.43 -3.84
C ALA A 10 -25.91 1.09 -3.91
N ALA A 11 -27.18 1.50 -3.85
CA ALA A 11 -27.56 2.90 -3.79
C ALA A 11 -27.03 3.59 -2.52
N TRP A 12 -27.16 2.95 -1.36
CA TRP A 12 -26.56 3.42 -0.11
C TRP A 12 -25.03 3.55 -0.22
N ALA A 13 -24.35 2.55 -0.80
CA ALA A 13 -22.91 2.54 -0.96
C ALA A 13 -22.43 3.70 -1.85
N ALA A 14 -23.11 3.95 -2.98
CA ALA A 14 -22.81 5.07 -3.86
C ALA A 14 -22.99 6.42 -3.16
N ALA A 15 -24.08 6.58 -2.39
CA ALA A 15 -24.34 7.78 -1.61
C ALA A 15 -23.28 7.99 -0.51
N ALA A 16 -22.83 6.90 0.14
CA ALA A 16 -21.79 6.93 1.15
C ALA A 16 -20.43 7.38 0.57
N VAL A 17 -20.04 6.89 -0.61
CA VAL A 17 -18.83 7.33 -1.32
C VAL A 17 -18.95 8.81 -1.69
N ALA A 18 -20.06 9.23 -2.30
CA ALA A 18 -20.28 10.63 -2.67
C ALA A 18 -20.22 11.58 -1.46
N ALA A 19 -20.79 11.18 -0.32
CA ALA A 19 -20.73 11.94 0.92
C ALA A 19 -19.30 12.04 1.47
N ALA A 20 -18.48 10.99 1.32
CA ALA A 20 -17.09 10.98 1.79
C ALA A 20 -16.13 11.80 0.90
N GLU A 21 -16.49 12.04 -0.36
CA GLU A 21 -15.75 12.89 -1.30
C GLU A 21 -16.13 14.37 -1.23
N ALA A 22 -17.31 14.68 -0.70
CA ALA A 22 -17.78 16.03 -0.54
C ALA A 22 -16.88 16.83 0.43
N PRO A 23 -16.58 18.11 0.15
CA PRO A 23 -15.86 18.95 1.09
C PRO A 23 -16.68 19.08 2.38
N ALA A 24 -16.07 18.88 3.55
CA ALA A 24 -16.80 19.12 4.79
C ALA A 24 -16.90 20.64 5.02
N PRO A 25 -18.12 21.19 5.15
CA PRO A 25 -18.36 22.63 5.14
C PRO A 25 -17.72 23.41 6.30
N TYR A 26 -17.18 22.74 7.32
CA TYR A 26 -16.68 23.38 8.56
C TYR A 26 -15.28 22.92 8.99
N SER A 27 -14.49 22.30 8.11
CA SER A 27 -13.12 21.88 8.45
C SER A 27 -12.07 22.74 7.76
N ALA A 28 -11.17 23.33 8.54
CA ALA A 28 -10.03 24.10 8.03
C ALA A 28 -8.97 23.24 7.28
N ARG A 29 -9.04 21.91 7.38
CA ARG A 29 -8.19 20.95 6.64
C ARG A 29 -9.01 20.21 5.60
N ASP A 30 -9.39 20.88 4.51
CA ASP A 30 -10.09 20.35 3.31
C ASP A 30 -11.39 19.53 3.56
N GLY A 31 -11.72 19.18 4.81
CA GLY A 31 -12.90 18.47 5.28
C GLY A 31 -13.14 17.06 4.79
N ARG A 32 -12.52 16.64 3.69
CA ARG A 32 -12.88 15.39 3.01
C ARG A 32 -12.37 14.18 3.77
N LEU A 33 -13.22 13.16 3.89
CA LEU A 33 -12.83 11.86 4.42
C LEU A 33 -11.92 11.12 3.43
N LEU A 34 -12.18 11.28 2.13
CA LEU A 34 -11.37 10.69 1.06
C LEU A 34 -10.67 11.75 0.23
N ARG A 35 -9.45 11.45 -0.21
CA ARG A 35 -8.80 12.25 -1.25
C ARG A 35 -9.62 12.14 -2.54
N LEU A 36 -9.75 13.27 -3.24
CA LEU A 36 -10.45 13.29 -4.52
C LEU A 36 -9.72 12.46 -5.56
N VAL A 37 -10.50 11.70 -6.34
CA VAL A 37 -10.02 11.12 -7.60
C VAL A 37 -9.91 12.27 -8.63
N PRO A 38 -8.84 12.31 -9.43
CA PRO A 38 -8.71 13.23 -10.57
C PRO A 38 -9.98 13.23 -11.42
N SER A 39 -10.41 14.39 -11.92
CA SER A 39 -11.68 14.53 -12.64
C SER A 39 -11.74 13.65 -13.89
N CYS A 40 -10.62 13.47 -14.60
CA CYS A 40 -10.53 12.61 -15.79
C CYS A 40 -10.71 11.11 -15.49
N SER A 41 -10.42 10.66 -14.28
CA SER A 41 -10.58 9.26 -13.86
C SER A 41 -11.88 9.02 -13.10
N ARG A 42 -12.62 10.08 -12.74
CA ARG A 42 -13.76 9.94 -11.83
C ARG A 42 -14.93 9.24 -12.50
N LEU A 43 -15.40 8.16 -11.87
CA LEU A 43 -16.64 7.49 -12.28
C LEU A 43 -17.85 8.43 -12.11
N ALA A 44 -18.69 8.49 -13.14
CA ALA A 44 -19.99 9.14 -13.05
C ALA A 44 -20.86 8.43 -11.98
N PRO A 45 -21.79 9.13 -11.29
CA PRO A 45 -22.56 8.54 -10.19
C PRO A 45 -23.31 7.25 -10.54
N HIS A 46 -23.90 7.16 -11.74
CA HIS A 46 -24.59 5.96 -12.21
C HIS A 46 -23.62 4.81 -12.48
N ALA A 47 -22.44 5.11 -13.04
CA ALA A 47 -21.39 4.12 -13.29
C ALA A 47 -20.82 3.59 -11.96
N LEU A 48 -20.61 4.48 -10.98
CA LEU A 48 -20.18 4.10 -9.62
C LEU A 48 -21.19 3.14 -8.98
N ALA A 49 -22.49 3.46 -9.03
CA ALA A 49 -23.54 2.60 -8.48
C ALA A 49 -23.60 1.22 -9.17
N ALA A 50 -23.48 1.19 -10.51
CA ALA A 50 -23.46 -0.05 -11.28
C ALA A 50 -22.25 -0.93 -10.90
N GLN A 51 -21.05 -0.33 -10.77
CA GLN A 51 -19.85 -1.05 -10.36
C GLN A 51 -19.93 -1.57 -8.92
N LEU A 52 -20.53 -0.77 -8.01
CA LEU A 52 -20.76 -1.20 -6.62
C LEU A 52 -21.73 -2.38 -6.54
N ARG A 53 -22.83 -2.35 -7.30
CA ARG A 53 -23.77 -3.49 -7.38
C ARG A 53 -23.06 -4.75 -7.83
N ALA A 54 -22.32 -4.68 -8.95
CA ALA A 54 -21.57 -5.82 -9.49
C ALA A 54 -20.46 -6.31 -8.55
N ALA A 55 -19.86 -5.42 -7.74
CA ALA A 55 -18.88 -5.80 -6.72
C ALA A 55 -19.54 -6.51 -5.54
N LEU A 56 -20.65 -5.97 -5.01
CA LEU A 56 -21.40 -6.55 -3.90
C LEU A 56 -21.94 -7.95 -4.25
N GLU A 57 -22.38 -8.17 -5.49
CA GLU A 57 -22.82 -9.47 -5.97
C GLU A 57 -21.70 -10.51 -6.02
N ARG A 58 -20.51 -10.10 -6.50
CA ARG A 58 -19.36 -11.01 -6.67
C ARG A 58 -18.56 -11.25 -5.39
N GLN A 59 -18.68 -10.37 -4.39
CA GLN A 59 -17.82 -10.36 -3.20
C GLN A 59 -18.66 -10.49 -1.91
N PRO A 60 -18.89 -11.73 -1.42
CA PRO A 60 -19.63 -11.95 -0.17
C PRO A 60 -19.06 -11.18 1.02
N VAL A 61 -17.72 -11.11 1.12
CA VAL A 61 -17.02 -10.38 2.19
C VAL A 61 -17.31 -8.87 2.14
N LEU A 62 -17.45 -8.30 0.94
CA LEU A 62 -17.83 -6.89 0.77
C LEU A 62 -19.32 -6.68 1.12
N LEU A 63 -20.19 -7.59 0.68
CA LEU A 63 -21.62 -7.56 0.94
C LEU A 63 -21.92 -7.53 2.44
N ASP A 64 -21.32 -8.45 3.19
CA ASP A 64 -21.49 -8.53 4.65
C ASP A 64 -20.99 -7.25 5.34
N ALA A 65 -19.83 -6.74 4.92
CA ALA A 65 -19.25 -5.53 5.49
C ALA A 65 -20.11 -4.29 5.19
N ALA A 66 -20.63 -4.17 3.97
CA ALA A 66 -21.51 -3.09 3.56
C ALA A 66 -22.86 -3.14 4.30
N ALA A 67 -23.47 -4.33 4.41
CA ALA A 67 -24.72 -4.52 5.13
C ALA A 67 -24.58 -4.16 6.63
N ALA A 68 -23.49 -4.60 7.27
CA ALA A 68 -23.20 -4.25 8.66
C ALA A 68 -23.02 -2.74 8.85
N ALA A 69 -22.30 -2.06 7.95
CA ALA A 69 -22.10 -0.62 8.01
C ALA A 69 -23.39 0.16 7.73
N ALA A 70 -24.24 -0.29 6.80
CA ALA A 70 -25.54 0.31 6.53
C ALA A 70 -26.46 0.21 7.75
N ALA A 71 -26.52 -0.97 8.39
CA ALA A 71 -27.30 -1.18 9.60
C ALA A 71 -26.81 -0.30 10.77
N ALA A 72 -25.49 -0.20 10.96
CA ALA A 72 -24.90 0.67 11.99
C ALA A 72 -25.19 2.16 11.73
N GLY A 73 -25.21 2.58 10.45
CA GLY A 73 -25.61 3.93 10.05
C GLY A 73 -27.08 4.22 10.34
N ALA A 74 -27.97 3.27 10.00
CA ALA A 74 -29.40 3.38 10.25
C ALA A 74 -29.71 3.55 11.75
N ALA A 75 -29.03 2.77 12.61
CA ALA A 75 -29.18 2.86 14.07
C ALA A 75 -28.80 4.25 14.63
N LYS A 76 -27.78 4.90 14.06
CA LYS A 76 -27.36 6.26 14.46
C LYS A 76 -28.31 7.35 13.97
N SER A 77 -28.97 7.12 12.83
CA SER A 77 -29.94 8.07 12.27
C SER A 77 -31.33 7.97 12.90
N ALA A 78 -31.65 6.87 13.57
CA ALA A 78 -32.91 6.71 14.27
C ALA A 78 -33.05 7.86 15.30
N PRO A 79 -34.17 8.60 15.29
CA PRO A 79 -34.39 9.64 16.28
C PRO A 79 -34.23 9.00 17.67
N PRO A 80 -33.59 9.68 18.64
CA PRO A 80 -33.56 9.19 20.01
C PRO A 80 -35.00 8.91 20.37
N ARG A 81 -35.32 7.65 20.69
CA ARG A 81 -36.67 7.31 21.14
C ARG A 81 -36.91 8.24 22.32
N CYS A 82 -37.81 9.20 22.16
CA CYS A 82 -38.34 9.95 23.29
C CYS A 82 -38.99 8.89 24.17
N THR A 83 -38.22 8.33 25.10
CA THR A 83 -38.78 7.70 26.27
C THR A 83 -39.70 8.77 26.84
N PRO A 84 -41.02 8.56 26.84
CA PRO A 84 -41.92 9.55 27.40
C PRO A 84 -41.40 9.83 28.81
N PRO A 85 -41.16 11.10 29.17
CA PRO A 85 -40.70 11.43 30.52
C PRO A 85 -41.65 10.74 31.48
N ALA A 86 -41.10 9.94 32.40
CA ALA A 86 -41.87 9.22 33.41
C ALA A 86 -42.92 10.19 33.96
N ALA A 87 -44.19 9.80 33.83
CA ALA A 87 -45.34 10.66 34.08
C ALA A 87 -45.18 11.36 35.44
N ARG A 88 -44.75 12.62 35.42
CA ARG A 88 -44.95 13.49 36.58
C ARG A 88 -46.46 13.74 36.63
N PRO A 89 -47.12 13.54 37.80
CA PRO A 89 -48.54 13.81 37.92
C PRO A 89 -48.80 15.27 37.57
N ARG A 90 -49.60 15.48 36.52
CA ARG A 90 -50.03 16.80 36.05
C ARG A 90 -51.08 17.36 37.01
N SER A 91 -50.82 18.56 37.52
CA SER A 91 -51.84 19.52 37.89
C SER A 91 -52.23 20.34 36.65
N GLU A 92 -53.52 20.40 36.35
CA GLU A 92 -54.18 21.25 35.33
C GLU A 92 -54.53 22.65 35.91
N PRO A 93 -55.15 23.58 35.14
CA PRO A 93 -54.77 24.10 33.81
C PRO A 93 -54.88 25.65 33.72
N ALA A 94 -54.29 26.27 32.69
CA ALA A 94 -54.78 27.56 32.17
C ALA A 94 -54.41 27.79 30.69
N THR A 95 -55.47 27.79 29.90
CA THR A 95 -55.78 28.41 28.58
C THR A 95 -54.76 29.20 27.75
N SER A 96 -54.83 28.90 26.44
CA SER A 96 -54.89 29.80 25.27
C SER A 96 -53.59 30.36 24.68
N ALA A 97 -53.27 29.96 23.43
CA ALA A 97 -53.62 30.73 22.23
C ALA A 97 -52.88 30.16 20.99
N ALA A 98 -53.58 30.23 19.86
CA ALA A 98 -53.20 29.70 18.56
C ALA A 98 -51.94 30.35 17.96
N ALA A 99 -51.10 29.56 17.29
CA ALA A 99 -50.09 30.05 16.36
C ALA A 99 -49.98 29.12 15.14
N ALA A 100 -50.05 29.75 13.98
CA ALA A 100 -50.20 29.17 12.64
C ALA A 100 -49.07 28.21 12.26
N GLY A 101 -49.46 27.08 11.67
CA GLY A 101 -48.58 26.07 11.12
C GLY A 101 -47.89 26.54 9.84
N ALA A 102 -46.61 26.88 9.95
CA ALA A 102 -45.70 26.86 8.81
C ALA A 102 -45.28 25.40 8.57
N LEU A 103 -45.70 24.82 7.44
CA LEU A 103 -45.16 23.54 6.96
C LEU A 103 -43.64 23.70 6.78
N ALA A 104 -42.87 23.17 7.73
CA ALA A 104 -41.43 23.02 7.56
C ALA A 104 -41.20 22.10 6.35
N PRO A 105 -40.28 22.46 5.43
CA PRO A 105 -39.93 21.58 4.32
C PRO A 105 -39.48 20.21 4.88
N PRO A 106 -39.78 19.10 4.20
CA PRO A 106 -39.41 17.77 4.67
C PRO A 106 -37.91 17.77 4.94
N ALA A 107 -37.53 17.51 6.19
CA ALA A 107 -36.14 17.49 6.60
C ALA A 107 -35.37 16.54 5.69
N ALA A 108 -34.36 17.06 4.98
CA ALA A 108 -33.51 16.26 4.12
C ALA A 108 -33.01 15.03 4.91
N PRO A 109 -33.06 13.82 4.35
CA PRO A 109 -32.70 12.61 5.06
C PRO A 109 -31.31 12.76 5.67
N ARG A 110 -31.22 12.58 6.99
CA ARG A 110 -29.95 12.61 7.71
C ARG A 110 -29.02 11.56 7.09
N ARG A 111 -28.01 12.03 6.36
CA ARG A 111 -27.09 11.19 5.61
C ARG A 111 -26.38 10.24 6.58
N ALA A 112 -26.63 8.95 6.46
CA ALA A 112 -25.86 7.93 7.16
C ALA A 112 -24.41 8.02 6.67
N SER A 113 -23.52 8.60 7.49
CA SER A 113 -22.11 8.71 7.13
C SER A 113 -21.44 7.35 7.34
N ALA A 114 -21.07 6.69 6.24
CA ALA A 114 -20.15 5.57 6.33
C ALA A 114 -18.84 6.05 6.96
N THR A 115 -18.18 5.15 7.69
CA THR A 115 -16.83 5.39 8.19
C THR A 115 -15.86 5.58 7.02
N ARG A 116 -14.77 6.33 7.25
CA ARG A 116 -13.75 6.59 6.24
C ARG A 116 -13.21 5.31 5.56
N HIS A 117 -12.93 4.27 6.33
CA HIS A 117 -12.42 3.01 5.78
C HIS A 117 -13.47 2.27 4.93
N MET A 118 -14.76 2.34 5.29
CA MET A 118 -15.83 1.73 4.50
C MET A 118 -16.03 2.47 3.18
N ALA A 119 -16.07 3.80 3.20
CA ALA A 119 -16.16 4.59 1.98
C ALA A 119 -14.97 4.35 1.04
N ALA A 120 -13.75 4.25 1.58
CA ALA A 120 -12.56 3.88 0.82
C ALA A 120 -12.69 2.47 0.21
N LEU A 121 -13.11 1.47 1.00
CA LEU A 121 -13.30 0.10 0.53
C LEU A 121 -14.30 0.02 -0.65
N LEU A 122 -15.48 0.63 -0.49
CA LEU A 122 -16.53 0.66 -1.50
C LEU A 122 -16.02 1.32 -2.78
N ARG A 123 -15.39 2.50 -2.66
CA ARG A 123 -14.81 3.21 -3.81
C ARG A 123 -13.76 2.33 -4.50
N GLY A 124 -12.84 1.74 -3.76
CA GLY A 124 -11.78 0.91 -4.33
C GLY A 124 -12.31 -0.28 -5.14
N TRP A 125 -13.34 -0.98 -4.66
CA TRP A 125 -13.98 -2.06 -5.43
C TRP A 125 -14.66 -1.57 -6.71
N ALA A 126 -15.28 -0.39 -6.67
CA ALA A 126 -15.91 0.18 -7.85
C ALA A 126 -14.89 0.56 -8.93
N TYR A 127 -13.76 1.16 -8.54
CA TYR A 127 -12.67 1.49 -9.47
C TYR A 127 -11.97 0.25 -10.00
N LEU A 128 -11.80 -0.79 -9.16
CA LEU A 128 -11.27 -2.07 -9.63
C LEU A 128 -12.19 -2.71 -10.69
N GLY A 129 -13.51 -2.67 -10.47
CA GLY A 129 -14.50 -3.14 -11.46
C GLY A 129 -14.51 -2.33 -12.76
N ALA A 130 -14.12 -1.06 -12.70
CA ALA A 130 -13.95 -0.18 -13.85
C ALA A 130 -12.57 -0.34 -14.55
N GLY A 131 -11.67 -1.19 -14.04
CA GLY A 131 -10.34 -1.41 -14.60
C GLY A 131 -9.25 -0.44 -14.12
N ASP A 132 -9.53 0.43 -13.15
CA ASP A 132 -8.54 1.35 -12.56
C ASP A 132 -7.95 0.76 -11.28
N ALA A 133 -6.98 -0.15 -11.46
CA ALA A 133 -6.34 -0.86 -10.37
C ALA A 133 -5.46 0.05 -9.50
N ASP A 134 -4.87 1.10 -10.05
CA ASP A 134 -4.06 2.08 -9.31
C ASP A 134 -4.90 2.90 -8.32
N GLN A 135 -6.07 3.37 -8.74
CA GLN A 135 -7.02 4.02 -7.83
C GLN A 135 -7.55 3.04 -6.78
N ALA A 136 -7.89 1.81 -7.18
CA ALA A 136 -8.31 0.77 -6.26
C ALA A 136 -7.26 0.49 -5.17
N LEU A 137 -5.97 0.43 -5.53
CA LEU A 137 -4.88 0.21 -4.58
C LEU A 137 -4.70 1.40 -3.62
N ARG A 138 -4.81 2.64 -4.11
CA ARG A 138 -4.78 3.83 -3.26
C ARG A 138 -5.91 3.81 -2.23
N ASP A 139 -7.10 3.39 -2.63
CA ASP A 139 -8.26 3.25 -1.76
C ASP A 139 -8.13 2.08 -0.78
N ALA A 140 -7.56 0.95 -1.20
CA ALA A 140 -7.24 -0.17 -0.32
C ALA A 140 -6.28 0.25 0.81
N ARG A 141 -5.24 1.02 0.48
CA ARG A 141 -4.29 1.56 1.47
C ARG A 141 -4.98 2.54 2.43
N ALA A 142 -5.87 3.40 1.92
CA ALA A 142 -6.66 4.31 2.75
C ALA A 142 -7.60 3.54 3.70
N ALA A 143 -8.23 2.47 3.22
CA ALA A 143 -9.07 1.57 4.00
C ALA A 143 -8.27 0.88 5.12
N LEU A 144 -7.12 0.26 4.79
CA LEU A 144 -6.23 -0.38 5.75
C LEU A 144 -5.73 0.60 6.83
N ALA A 145 -5.39 1.83 6.45
CA ALA A 145 -4.89 2.85 7.37
C ALA A 145 -5.97 3.38 8.34
N ALA A 146 -7.23 3.44 7.90
CA ALA A 146 -8.36 3.97 8.68
C ALA A 146 -9.19 2.89 9.40
N ALA A 147 -8.87 1.61 9.20
CA ALA A 147 -9.53 0.49 9.85
C ALA A 147 -8.94 0.19 11.24
N PRO A 148 -9.69 -0.51 12.12
CA PRO A 148 -9.19 -0.92 13.44
C PRO A 148 -7.93 -1.79 13.34
N ARG A 149 -6.96 -1.55 14.22
CA ARG A 149 -5.70 -2.34 14.25
C ARG A 149 -5.87 -3.62 15.07
N ARG A 150 -5.11 -4.67 14.72
CA ARG A 150 -5.15 -5.98 15.42
C ARG A 150 -4.94 -5.87 16.93
N ALA A 151 -3.97 -5.07 17.37
CA ALA A 151 -3.69 -4.89 18.80
C ALA A 151 -4.87 -4.32 19.59
N THR A 152 -5.67 -3.42 18.99
CA THR A 152 -6.88 -2.91 19.63
C THR A 152 -8.03 -3.93 19.61
N ALA A 153 -8.09 -4.78 18.59
CA ALA A 153 -9.11 -5.82 18.47
C ALA A 153 -8.88 -6.99 19.45
N THR A 154 -7.63 -7.42 19.64
CA THR A 154 -7.29 -8.44 20.65
C THR A 154 -7.49 -7.93 22.07
N LEU A 155 -7.17 -6.67 22.39
CA LEU A 155 -7.48 -6.07 23.70
C LEU A 155 -8.99 -5.94 23.95
N ALA A 156 -9.78 -5.61 22.93
CA ALA A 156 -11.23 -5.57 23.02
C ALA A 156 -11.85 -6.98 23.21
N ALA A 157 -11.28 -8.00 22.57
CA ALA A 157 -11.74 -9.39 22.71
C ALA A 157 -11.26 -10.05 24.01
N ALA A 158 -10.09 -9.66 24.53
CA ALA A 158 -9.52 -10.16 25.77
C ALA A 158 -10.06 -9.46 27.02
N SER A 159 -10.88 -8.42 26.87
CA SER A 159 -11.62 -7.83 27.98
C SER A 159 -12.83 -8.71 28.27
N PRO A 160 -12.81 -9.57 29.32
CA PRO A 160 -14.02 -10.28 29.69
C PRO A 160 -15.11 -9.25 30.02
N PRO A 161 -16.40 -9.53 29.71
CA PRO A 161 -17.46 -8.73 30.29
C PRO A 161 -17.24 -8.73 31.80
N ALA A 162 -17.17 -7.55 32.42
CA ALA A 162 -16.95 -7.40 33.84
C ALA A 162 -18.04 -8.16 34.60
N SER A 163 -17.74 -9.42 34.93
CA SER A 163 -18.62 -10.28 35.71
C SER A 163 -18.42 -9.89 37.16
N LEU A 164 -19.19 -8.88 37.57
CA LEU A 164 -19.48 -8.63 38.97
C LEU A 164 -20.23 -9.86 39.52
N GLY A 165 -19.50 -10.82 40.10
CA GLY A 165 -20.13 -11.87 40.88
C GLY A 165 -19.27 -13.11 41.14
N GLY A 166 -18.84 -13.24 42.41
CA GLY A 166 -19.06 -14.49 43.15
C GLY A 166 -17.95 -15.54 43.20
N GLY A 167 -17.10 -15.42 44.21
CA GLY A 167 -16.85 -16.46 45.23
C GLY A 167 -16.47 -17.89 44.82
N GLY A 168 -15.18 -18.21 45.00
CA GLY A 168 -14.71 -19.41 45.70
C GLY A 168 -14.65 -20.74 44.93
N SER A 169 -13.44 -21.29 44.79
CA SER A 169 -13.11 -22.68 45.18
C SER A 169 -11.61 -22.97 44.99
N LEU A 170 -11.02 -23.67 45.96
CA LEU A 170 -9.62 -24.09 46.03
C LEU A 170 -9.48 -25.58 45.70
N GLY A 171 -8.46 -25.93 44.91
CA GLY A 171 -7.94 -27.30 44.73
C GLY A 171 -7.96 -27.75 43.28
N ALA A 172 -6.96 -28.42 42.69
CA ALA A 172 -5.63 -28.90 43.10
C ALA A 172 -4.83 -29.17 41.80
N PRO A 173 -3.50 -29.39 41.83
CA PRO A 173 -2.67 -29.49 40.64
C PRO A 173 -2.42 -30.93 40.20
N ALA A 174 -2.41 -31.21 38.89
CA ALA A 174 -1.84 -32.44 38.35
C ALA A 174 -1.26 -32.26 36.93
N ALA A 175 0.07 -32.37 36.89
CA ALA A 175 0.94 -32.93 35.85
C ALA A 175 0.53 -32.81 34.37
N SER A 176 1.32 -32.04 33.61
CA SER A 176 1.62 -32.38 32.21
C SER A 176 3.08 -32.08 31.91
N ALA A 177 3.83 -33.17 31.78
CA ALA A 177 5.24 -33.18 31.46
C ALA A 177 5.44 -33.65 30.02
N LEU A 178 6.23 -32.86 29.29
CA LEU A 178 7.16 -33.27 28.23
C LEU A 178 6.57 -33.83 26.92
N THR A 179 6.21 -32.91 26.04
CA THR A 179 6.51 -33.03 24.62
C THR A 179 7.23 -31.75 24.19
N GLN A 180 8.57 -31.74 24.30
CA GLN A 180 9.40 -30.68 23.71
C GLN A 180 9.47 -30.92 22.20
N ALA A 181 8.37 -30.61 21.50
CA ALA A 181 8.47 -30.30 20.09
C ALA A 181 9.42 -29.11 19.96
N THR A 182 10.39 -29.21 19.07
CA THR A 182 11.27 -28.11 18.65
C THR A 182 10.36 -26.99 18.15
N GLN A 183 9.93 -26.12 19.07
CA GLN A 183 8.95 -25.11 18.78
C GLN A 183 9.70 -24.06 17.99
N GLU A 184 9.54 -24.13 16.67
CA GLU A 184 10.08 -23.13 15.76
C GLU A 184 9.66 -21.75 16.28
N PRO A 185 10.62 -20.82 16.45
CA PRO A 185 10.33 -19.54 17.08
C PRO A 185 9.13 -18.89 16.37
N PRO A 186 8.14 -18.37 17.11
CA PRO A 186 6.94 -17.82 16.50
C PRO A 186 7.34 -16.72 15.52
N PRO A 187 6.71 -16.67 14.32
CA PRO A 187 7.08 -15.71 13.30
C PRO A 187 6.92 -14.28 13.85
N PRO A 188 7.78 -13.33 13.43
CA PRO A 188 7.71 -11.96 13.90
C PRO A 188 6.32 -11.36 13.60
N PRO A 189 5.79 -10.51 14.48
CA PRO A 189 4.49 -9.91 14.27
C PRO A 189 4.49 -9.03 13.01
N LEU A 190 3.39 -9.07 12.26
CA LEU A 190 3.18 -8.18 11.12
C LEU A 190 3.17 -6.72 11.58
N THR A 191 3.82 -5.84 10.82
CA THR A 191 3.94 -4.40 11.13
C THR A 191 3.26 -3.54 10.06
N GLY A 192 3.08 -2.24 10.36
CA GLY A 192 2.54 -1.27 9.41
C GLY A 192 1.11 -1.58 8.97
N LEU A 193 0.85 -1.53 7.65
CA LEU A 193 -0.46 -1.81 7.07
C LEU A 193 -0.87 -3.29 7.19
N HIS A 194 0.11 -4.20 7.29
CA HIS A 194 -0.13 -5.63 7.47
C HIS A 194 -0.65 -5.98 8.87
N ALA A 195 -0.57 -5.04 9.82
CA ALA A 195 -1.14 -5.19 11.16
C ALA A 195 -2.64 -4.83 11.23
N CYS A 196 -3.27 -4.47 10.11
CA CYS A 196 -4.71 -4.23 10.05
C CYS A 196 -5.49 -5.53 10.33
N ALA A 197 -6.60 -5.43 11.06
CA ALA A 197 -7.44 -6.57 11.44
C ALA A 197 -8.63 -6.77 10.52
N TRP A 198 -8.72 -5.99 9.44
CA TRP A 198 -9.94 -5.90 8.65
C TRP A 198 -9.79 -6.60 7.30
N ALA A 199 -10.26 -7.85 7.24
CA ALA A 199 -10.13 -8.73 6.08
C ALA A 199 -10.64 -8.14 4.76
N PRO A 200 -11.78 -7.42 4.69
CA PRO A 200 -12.27 -6.85 3.43
C PRO A 200 -11.27 -5.89 2.77
N ALA A 201 -10.49 -5.14 3.56
CA ALA A 201 -9.48 -4.24 3.00
C ALA A 201 -8.24 -4.99 2.49
N HIS A 202 -7.86 -6.10 3.13
CA HIS A 202 -6.83 -6.99 2.59
C HIS A 202 -7.29 -7.68 1.30
N ASP A 203 -8.55 -8.09 1.22
CA ASP A 203 -9.11 -8.68 0.00
C ASP A 203 -9.06 -7.69 -1.18
N LEU A 204 -9.53 -6.45 -0.97
CA LEU A 204 -9.41 -5.39 -1.98
C LEU A 204 -7.95 -5.14 -2.39
N ALA A 205 -7.03 -5.03 -1.42
CA ALA A 205 -5.61 -4.79 -1.70
C ALA A 205 -5.01 -5.93 -2.53
N GLY A 206 -5.30 -7.19 -2.17
CA GLY A 206 -4.84 -8.36 -2.91
C GLY A 206 -5.38 -8.39 -4.33
N ALA A 207 -6.65 -8.06 -4.52
CA ALA A 207 -7.29 -7.95 -5.83
C ALA A 207 -6.66 -6.86 -6.70
N ALA A 208 -6.39 -5.68 -6.12
CA ALA A 208 -5.76 -4.58 -6.83
C ALA A 208 -4.31 -4.89 -7.23
N HIS A 209 -3.51 -5.49 -6.33
CA HIS A 209 -2.16 -5.95 -6.67
C HIS A 209 -2.15 -7.02 -7.76
N ALA A 210 -3.08 -7.97 -7.73
CA ALA A 210 -3.23 -8.98 -8.78
C ALA A 210 -3.54 -8.35 -10.15
N ALA A 211 -4.39 -7.32 -10.18
CA ALA A 211 -4.70 -6.59 -11.41
C ALA A 211 -3.51 -5.78 -11.96
N LEU A 212 -2.55 -5.42 -11.10
CA LEU A 212 -1.27 -4.78 -11.45
C LEU A 212 -0.13 -5.79 -11.67
N GLU A 213 -0.43 -7.08 -11.71
CA GLU A 213 0.55 -8.18 -11.84
C GLU A 213 1.61 -8.24 -10.73
N ASP A 214 1.37 -7.59 -9.59
CA ASP A 214 2.21 -7.67 -8.39
C ASP A 214 1.81 -8.88 -7.55
N TRP A 215 2.16 -10.07 -8.04
CA TRP A 215 1.76 -11.35 -7.44
C TRP A 215 2.28 -11.55 -6.02
N THR A 216 3.42 -10.92 -5.68
CA THR A 216 4.00 -10.99 -4.33
C THR A 216 3.10 -10.31 -3.31
N ASN A 217 2.71 -9.05 -3.56
CA ASN A 217 1.80 -8.36 -2.66
C ASN A 217 0.37 -8.91 -2.74
N ALA A 218 -0.07 -9.40 -3.91
CA ALA A 218 -1.36 -10.07 -4.05
C ALA A 218 -1.47 -11.30 -3.13
N ALA A 219 -0.48 -12.20 -3.15
CA ALA A 219 -0.45 -13.38 -2.31
C ALA A 219 -0.32 -13.02 -0.81
N LEU A 220 0.48 -12.01 -0.47
CA LEU A 220 0.63 -11.53 0.90
C LEU A 220 -0.73 -11.07 1.46
N HIS A 221 -1.44 -10.19 0.75
CA HIS A 221 -2.73 -9.68 1.19
C HIS A 221 -3.81 -10.77 1.20
N ALA A 222 -3.83 -11.66 0.20
CA ALA A 222 -4.75 -12.80 0.17
C ALA A 222 -4.53 -13.73 1.38
N ARG A 223 -3.27 -14.03 1.74
CA ARG A 223 -2.94 -14.85 2.90
C ARG A 223 -3.42 -14.19 4.20
N ILE A 224 -3.16 -12.90 4.38
CA ILE A 224 -3.62 -12.15 5.56
C ILE A 224 -5.15 -12.17 5.67
N ALA A 225 -5.86 -12.04 4.54
CA ALA A 225 -7.32 -12.10 4.50
C ALA A 225 -7.83 -13.51 4.88
N CYS A 226 -7.22 -14.58 4.37
CA CYS A 226 -7.52 -15.96 4.75
C CYS A 226 -7.29 -16.20 6.25
N ASP A 227 -6.19 -15.71 6.82
CA ASP A 227 -5.90 -15.88 8.25
C ASP A 227 -6.94 -15.16 9.13
N LEU A 228 -7.52 -14.05 8.66
CA LEU A 228 -8.58 -13.30 9.37
C LEU A 228 -9.97 -13.91 9.22
N LEU A 229 -10.27 -14.53 8.08
CA LEU A 229 -11.57 -15.15 7.76
C LEU A 229 -11.36 -16.53 7.13
N PRO A 230 -10.93 -17.55 7.90
CA PRO A 230 -10.53 -18.85 7.36
C PRO A 230 -11.69 -19.62 6.71
N ALA A 231 -12.93 -19.33 7.08
CA ALA A 231 -14.12 -19.98 6.54
C ALA A 231 -14.59 -19.42 5.18
N GLN A 232 -13.93 -18.41 4.62
CA GLN A 232 -14.36 -17.77 3.38
C GLN A 232 -13.70 -18.40 2.13
N PRO A 233 -14.42 -19.19 1.32
CA PRO A 233 -13.84 -19.93 0.19
C PRO A 233 -13.33 -19.01 -0.92
N ALA A 234 -13.95 -17.85 -1.12
CA ALA A 234 -13.53 -16.87 -2.12
C ALA A 234 -12.10 -16.35 -1.85
N LEU A 235 -11.74 -16.16 -0.57
CA LEU A 235 -10.39 -15.73 -0.19
C LEU A 235 -9.36 -16.83 -0.44
N ALA A 236 -9.71 -18.08 -0.10
CA ALA A 236 -8.86 -19.24 -0.36
C ALA A 236 -8.61 -19.43 -1.87
N ALA A 237 -9.64 -19.26 -2.70
CA ALA A 237 -9.52 -19.32 -4.16
C ALA A 237 -8.57 -18.24 -4.72
N ARG A 238 -8.63 -17.01 -4.19
CA ARG A 238 -7.70 -15.93 -4.56
C ARG A 238 -6.26 -16.25 -4.20
N LEU A 239 -6.03 -16.76 -2.99
CA LEU A 239 -4.69 -17.19 -2.57
C LEU A 239 -4.17 -18.30 -3.48
N ALA A 240 -5.00 -19.32 -3.75
CA ALA A 240 -4.65 -20.42 -4.65
C ALA A 240 -4.33 -19.95 -6.07
N ALA A 241 -5.01 -18.92 -6.58
CA ALA A 241 -4.72 -18.33 -7.89
C ALA A 241 -3.39 -17.54 -7.92
N ALA A 242 -2.98 -16.93 -6.80
CA ALA A 242 -1.75 -16.16 -6.70
C ALA A 242 -0.50 -17.06 -6.54
N LEU A 243 -0.62 -18.19 -5.84
CA LEU A 243 0.52 -19.06 -5.49
C LEU A 243 1.36 -19.51 -6.71
N PRO A 244 0.79 -19.99 -7.83
CA PRO A 244 1.57 -20.42 -8.99
C PRO A 244 2.34 -19.29 -9.70
N ARG A 245 2.01 -18.02 -9.39
CA ARG A 245 2.62 -16.83 -9.99
C ARG A 245 3.73 -16.23 -9.12
N LEU A 246 3.98 -16.80 -7.94
CA LEU A 246 5.05 -16.34 -7.05
C LEU A 246 6.42 -16.83 -7.51
N PRO A 247 7.48 -16.01 -7.33
CA PRO A 247 8.85 -16.50 -7.38
C PRO A 247 9.06 -17.67 -6.40
N PRO A 248 9.86 -18.71 -6.73
CA PRO A 248 10.05 -19.88 -5.86
C PRO A 248 10.50 -19.54 -4.43
N ALA A 249 11.40 -18.56 -4.28
CA ALA A 249 11.86 -18.09 -2.96
C ALA A 249 10.72 -17.45 -2.14
N HIS A 250 9.82 -16.71 -2.79
CA HIS A 250 8.66 -16.10 -2.14
C HIS A 250 7.62 -17.16 -1.75
N ALA A 251 7.37 -18.13 -2.63
CA ALA A 251 6.47 -19.25 -2.34
C ALA A 251 6.97 -20.08 -1.16
N ALA A 252 8.28 -20.39 -1.10
CA ALA A 252 8.89 -21.10 0.02
C ALA A 252 8.78 -20.31 1.33
N ALA A 253 9.05 -19.00 1.31
CA ALA A 253 8.93 -18.13 2.49
C ALA A 253 7.48 -18.04 3.00
N LEU A 254 6.51 -17.95 2.08
CA LEU A 254 5.09 -17.97 2.41
C LEU A 254 4.63 -19.32 2.98
N ALA A 255 5.15 -20.43 2.47
CA ALA A 255 4.85 -21.77 2.98
C ALA A 255 5.42 -22.01 4.38
N ALA A 256 6.65 -21.57 4.63
CA ALA A 256 7.32 -21.76 5.93
C ALA A 256 6.76 -20.84 7.02
N GLY A 257 6.58 -19.55 6.74
CA GLY A 257 6.25 -18.53 7.76
C GLY A 257 4.92 -17.82 7.55
N GLY A 258 4.07 -18.27 6.63
CA GLY A 258 2.84 -17.59 6.26
C GLY A 258 3.11 -16.16 5.75
N ALA A 259 2.17 -15.24 6.01
CA ALA A 259 2.32 -13.84 5.61
C ALA A 259 3.59 -13.18 6.20
N ALA A 260 3.97 -13.53 7.44
CA ALA A 260 5.14 -12.99 8.09
C ALA A 260 6.44 -13.45 7.42
N GLY A 261 6.52 -14.73 7.03
CA GLY A 261 7.64 -15.27 6.26
C GLY A 261 7.82 -14.56 4.92
N LEU A 262 6.73 -14.32 4.19
CA LEU A 262 6.78 -13.57 2.93
C LEU A 262 7.24 -12.12 3.13
N VAL A 263 6.72 -11.42 4.15
CA VAL A 263 7.17 -10.05 4.49
C VAL A 263 8.66 -10.03 4.82
N ALA A 264 9.14 -11.01 5.60
CA ALA A 264 10.56 -11.10 5.95
C ALA A 264 11.43 -11.32 4.70
N ARG A 265 11.00 -12.16 3.75
CA ARG A 265 11.73 -12.36 2.50
C ARG A 265 11.78 -11.10 1.64
N VAL A 266 10.66 -10.41 1.46
CA VAL A 266 10.61 -9.15 0.70
C VAL A 266 11.47 -8.08 1.36
N ALA A 267 11.48 -8.02 2.69
CA ALA A 267 12.35 -7.10 3.43
C ALA A 267 13.83 -7.45 3.26
N ALA A 268 14.20 -8.74 3.30
CA ALA A 268 15.57 -9.19 3.06
C ALA A 268 16.03 -8.83 1.63
N GLU A 269 15.18 -9.00 0.62
CA GLU A 269 15.50 -8.57 -0.75
C GLU A 269 15.64 -7.07 -0.90
N ALA A 270 14.78 -6.30 -0.21
CA ALA A 270 14.91 -4.85 -0.19
C ALA A 270 16.25 -4.43 0.44
N GLU A 271 16.65 -5.09 1.52
CA GLU A 271 17.93 -4.88 2.19
C GLU A 271 19.13 -5.30 1.31
N GLU A 272 19.03 -6.44 0.62
CA GLU A 272 20.02 -6.89 -0.36
C GLU A 272 20.19 -5.87 -1.51
N ARG A 273 19.14 -5.14 -1.89
CA ARG A 273 19.21 -4.07 -2.89
C ARG A 273 19.78 -2.74 -2.36
N LEU A 274 19.81 -2.54 -1.04
CA LEU A 274 20.39 -1.33 -0.47
C LEU A 274 21.91 -1.30 -0.71
N PRO A 275 22.47 -0.12 -1.03
CA PRO A 275 23.91 0.13 -0.90
C PRO A 275 24.41 -0.27 0.50
N GLU A 276 25.63 -0.77 0.61
CA GLU A 276 26.16 -1.33 1.86
C GLU A 276 26.26 -0.28 2.97
N PHE A 277 26.50 0.98 2.62
CA PHE A 277 26.50 2.06 3.59
C PHE A 277 25.12 2.33 4.22
N LEU A 278 24.02 1.93 3.55
CA LEU A 278 22.64 2.06 4.05
C LEU A 278 22.11 0.79 4.74
N ARG A 279 22.80 -0.35 4.60
CA ARG A 279 22.33 -1.60 5.20
C ARG A 279 22.37 -1.53 6.73
N PRO A 280 21.30 -1.96 7.43
CA PRO A 280 21.25 -1.97 8.88
C PRO A 280 22.29 -2.95 9.43
N ARG A 281 23.16 -2.47 10.33
CA ARG A 281 24.24 -3.29 10.89
C ARG A 281 23.87 -3.88 12.24
N PRO A 282 24.44 -5.04 12.61
CA PRO A 282 24.25 -5.62 13.93
C PRO A 282 24.60 -4.61 15.02
N LYS A 283 23.76 -4.49 16.06
CA LYS A 283 23.96 -3.52 17.16
C LYS A 283 25.35 -3.61 17.80
N ALA A 284 25.95 -4.80 17.85
CA ALA A 284 27.31 -5.02 18.34
C ALA A 284 28.38 -4.18 17.59
N SER A 285 28.12 -3.76 16.35
CA SER A 285 29.01 -2.88 15.56
C SER A 285 28.76 -1.38 15.79
N ARG A 286 27.66 -0.99 16.45
CA ARG A 286 27.31 0.43 16.68
C ARG A 286 28.00 1.02 17.91
N GLU A 287 28.39 0.21 18.89
CA GLU A 287 28.85 0.71 20.19
C GLU A 287 30.30 1.23 20.21
N ALA A 288 31.05 1.21 19.10
CA ALA A 288 32.49 1.54 19.15
C ALA A 288 33.07 2.22 17.89
N GLY A 289 32.29 2.94 17.08
CA GLY A 289 32.79 3.43 15.78
C GLY A 289 33.17 2.31 14.79
N ALA A 290 32.92 1.05 15.16
CA ALA A 290 33.23 -0.14 14.40
C ALA A 290 32.42 -0.25 13.10
N SER A 291 31.30 0.47 12.98
CA SER A 291 30.56 0.57 11.72
C SER A 291 31.42 1.20 10.63
N TRP A 292 32.09 2.32 10.88
CA TRP A 292 32.94 2.95 9.87
C TRP A 292 34.15 2.07 9.52
N HIS A 293 34.81 1.49 10.51
CA HIS A 293 35.94 0.58 10.29
C HIS A 293 35.54 -0.68 9.51
N HIS A 294 34.38 -1.27 9.82
CA HIS A 294 33.87 -2.42 9.08
C HIS A 294 33.53 -2.07 7.63
N TYR A 295 32.89 -0.91 7.40
CA TYR A 295 32.62 -0.44 6.04
C TYR A 295 33.91 -0.30 5.26
N ARG A 296 34.91 0.39 5.84
CA ARG A 296 36.20 0.59 5.19
C ARG A 296 36.93 -0.71 4.89
N ALA A 297 36.98 -1.65 5.84
CA ALA A 297 37.62 -2.95 5.64
C ALA A 297 36.92 -3.78 4.55
N TRP A 298 35.58 -3.82 4.57
CA TRP A 298 34.78 -4.51 3.56
C TRP A 298 34.96 -3.89 2.17
N THR A 299 34.88 -2.57 2.09
CA THR A 299 35.02 -1.80 0.85
C THR A 299 36.44 -1.94 0.28
N ALA A 300 37.46 -1.90 1.12
CA ALA A 300 38.85 -2.17 0.74
C ALA A 300 39.00 -3.56 0.12
N GLY A 301 38.39 -4.58 0.73
CA GLY A 301 38.41 -5.95 0.20
C GLY A 301 37.77 -6.05 -1.19
N ARG A 302 36.67 -5.32 -1.44
CA ARG A 302 36.03 -5.27 -2.75
C ARG A 302 36.88 -4.52 -3.80
N ILE A 303 37.48 -3.40 -3.42
CA ILE A 303 38.41 -2.68 -4.29
C ILE A 303 39.57 -3.59 -4.66
N ALA A 304 40.18 -4.29 -3.69
CA ALA A 304 41.28 -5.22 -3.93
C ALA A 304 40.88 -6.41 -4.83
N ALA A 305 39.64 -6.91 -4.71
CA ALA A 305 39.13 -7.97 -5.57
C ALA A 305 38.93 -7.51 -7.03
N LEU A 306 38.49 -6.27 -7.23
CA LEU A 306 38.33 -5.68 -8.57
C LEU A 306 39.67 -5.22 -9.17
N TRP A 307 40.59 -4.76 -8.31
CA TRP A 307 41.90 -4.20 -8.66
C TRP A 307 43.01 -4.80 -7.80
N PRO A 308 43.47 -6.03 -8.12
CA PRO A 308 44.55 -6.67 -7.37
C PRO A 308 45.86 -5.89 -7.53
N GLY A 309 46.56 -5.67 -6.42
CA GLY A 309 47.87 -4.98 -6.40
C GLY A 309 47.81 -3.46 -6.33
N LEU A 310 46.64 -2.87 -6.06
CA LEU A 310 46.51 -1.43 -5.86
C LEU A 310 47.41 -0.93 -4.69
N PRO A 311 48.19 0.15 -4.85
CA PRO A 311 49.01 0.68 -3.77
C PRO A 311 48.16 1.07 -2.54
N PRO A 312 48.58 0.74 -1.29
CA PRO A 312 47.81 1.07 -0.10
C PRO A 312 47.41 2.55 0.05
N PRO A 313 48.26 3.54 -0.31
CA PRO A 313 47.86 4.95 -0.26
C PRO A 313 46.66 5.27 -1.16
N LEU A 314 46.53 4.58 -2.30
CA LEU A 314 45.44 4.78 -3.24
C LEU A 314 44.13 4.17 -2.73
N VAL A 315 44.21 2.97 -2.13
CA VAL A 315 43.06 2.36 -1.45
C VAL A 315 42.55 3.28 -0.33
N SER A 316 43.46 3.78 0.52
CA SER A 316 43.10 4.73 1.57
C SER A 316 42.44 5.99 1.01
N LYS A 317 42.97 6.53 -0.09
CA LYS A 317 42.41 7.71 -0.75
C LYS A 317 41.01 7.48 -1.32
N LEU A 318 40.76 6.33 -1.95
CA LEU A 318 39.42 5.96 -2.42
C LEU A 318 38.44 5.89 -1.25
N LEU A 319 38.84 5.29 -0.12
CA LEU A 319 38.03 5.16 1.10
C LEU A 319 37.83 6.47 1.86
N GLU A 320 38.46 7.58 1.46
CA GLU A 320 38.20 8.93 1.98
C GLU A 320 37.09 9.66 1.22
N GLY A 321 36.74 9.18 0.02
CA GLY A 321 35.66 9.74 -0.78
C GLY A 321 34.27 9.52 -0.19
N ASP A 322 33.25 10.08 -0.85
CA ASP A 322 31.86 9.84 -0.48
C ASP A 322 31.52 8.34 -0.56
N ALA A 323 30.96 7.80 0.53
CA ALA A 323 30.65 6.37 0.62
C ALA A 323 29.59 5.94 -0.41
N GLY A 324 28.63 6.82 -0.71
CA GLY A 324 27.61 6.54 -1.70
C GLY A 324 28.18 6.47 -3.12
N GLU A 325 29.02 7.43 -3.48
CA GLU A 325 29.72 7.44 -4.76
C GLU A 325 30.67 6.24 -4.90
N LEU A 326 31.42 5.88 -3.86
CA LEU A 326 32.32 4.73 -3.87
C LEU A 326 31.54 3.41 -4.03
N ASP A 327 30.44 3.23 -3.30
CA ASP A 327 29.53 2.08 -3.47
C ASP A 327 28.95 2.00 -4.89
N PHE A 328 28.69 3.15 -5.52
CA PHE A 328 28.28 3.21 -6.92
C PHE A 328 29.42 2.77 -7.85
N ARG A 329 30.62 3.33 -7.70
CA ARG A 329 31.79 2.97 -8.53
C ARG A 329 32.15 1.49 -8.40
N ILE A 330 32.04 0.90 -7.21
CA ILE A 330 32.27 -0.53 -6.99
C ILE A 330 31.22 -1.41 -7.71
N ARG A 331 29.98 -0.94 -7.86
CA ARG A 331 28.94 -1.62 -8.67
C ARG A 331 29.14 -1.46 -10.17
N HIS A 332 29.88 -0.42 -10.59
CA HIS A 332 30.17 -0.11 -11.99
C HIS A 332 31.68 -0.05 -12.24
N PRO A 333 32.36 -1.20 -12.48
CA PRO A 333 33.82 -1.29 -12.51
C PRO A 333 34.53 -0.28 -13.43
N ALA A 334 33.91 0.12 -14.55
CA ALA A 334 34.44 1.16 -15.44
C ALA A 334 34.58 2.53 -14.75
N ALA A 335 33.65 2.89 -13.87
CA ALA A 335 33.70 4.14 -13.11
C ALA A 335 34.75 4.10 -12.00
N LEU A 336 34.99 2.92 -11.42
CA LEU A 336 36.08 2.72 -10.47
C LEU A 336 37.43 2.79 -11.17
N ASP A 337 37.56 2.19 -12.37
CA ASP A 337 38.78 2.25 -13.19
C ASP A 337 39.17 3.69 -13.51
N GLU A 338 38.25 4.51 -14.02
CA GLU A 338 38.50 5.93 -14.30
C GLU A 338 39.10 6.66 -13.09
N GLN A 339 38.53 6.42 -11.90
CA GLN A 339 39.02 7.03 -10.67
C GLN A 339 40.39 6.51 -10.26
N VAL A 340 40.61 5.20 -10.41
CA VAL A 340 41.88 4.55 -10.11
C VAL A 340 42.98 5.08 -11.03
N GLN A 341 42.74 5.24 -12.33
CA GLN A 341 43.72 5.77 -13.28
C GLN A 341 44.08 7.22 -12.97
N GLU A 342 43.09 8.07 -12.64
CA GLU A 342 43.33 9.45 -12.20
C GLU A 342 44.26 9.48 -10.98
N LEU A 343 43.92 8.72 -9.94
CA LEU A 343 44.70 8.71 -8.69
C LEU A 343 46.08 8.07 -8.87
N LEU A 344 46.21 7.06 -9.73
CA LEU A 344 47.50 6.46 -10.10
C LEU A 344 48.40 7.48 -10.80
N GLY A 345 47.85 8.28 -11.72
CA GLY A 345 48.60 9.35 -12.40
C GLY A 345 49.12 10.42 -11.44
N VAL A 346 48.31 10.81 -10.45
CA VAL A 346 48.73 11.74 -9.39
C VAL A 346 49.83 11.13 -8.52
N LEU A 347 49.68 9.86 -8.13
CA LEU A 347 50.66 9.14 -7.32
C LEU A 347 52.00 9.00 -8.05
N GLN A 348 51.98 8.70 -9.36
CA GLN A 348 53.19 8.54 -10.17
C GLN A 348 53.91 9.86 -10.43
N SER A 349 53.17 10.96 -10.61
CA SER A 349 53.77 12.27 -10.93
C SER A 349 54.24 13.06 -9.71
N GLY A 350 53.50 13.01 -8.59
CA GLY A 350 53.76 13.82 -7.39
C GLY A 350 53.98 13.04 -6.10
N GLY A 351 53.92 11.70 -6.15
CA GLY A 351 54.11 10.84 -4.99
C GLY A 351 52.95 10.88 -3.98
N PRO A 352 53.13 10.25 -2.80
CA PRO A 352 52.07 10.09 -1.80
C PRO A 352 51.52 11.40 -1.23
N ALA A 353 52.36 12.44 -1.10
CA ALA A 353 51.95 13.74 -0.58
C ALA A 353 50.99 14.47 -1.54
N ALA A 354 51.27 14.42 -2.85
CA ALA A 354 50.36 14.96 -3.87
C ALA A 354 49.03 14.20 -3.88
N LEU A 355 49.07 12.86 -3.79
CA LEU A 355 47.86 12.04 -3.70
C LEU A 355 47.00 12.39 -2.49
N ALA A 356 47.62 12.63 -1.32
CA ALA A 356 46.90 13.01 -0.11
C ALA A 356 46.19 14.37 -0.28
N ALA A 357 46.82 15.35 -0.93
CA ALA A 357 46.26 16.68 -1.17
C ALA A 357 45.24 16.72 -2.33
N HIS A 358 45.28 15.75 -3.24
CA HIS A 358 44.40 15.72 -4.41
C HIS A 358 42.94 15.49 -4.02
N SER A 359 42.02 16.21 -4.66
CA SER A 359 40.58 16.03 -4.51
C SER A 359 40.04 15.57 -5.87
N PRO A 360 39.68 14.28 -6.00
CA PRO A 360 39.18 13.76 -7.26
C PRO A 360 37.85 14.41 -7.65
N ALA A 361 37.62 14.56 -8.95
CA ALA A 361 36.37 15.12 -9.44
C ALA A 361 35.19 14.16 -9.12
N PRO A 362 34.07 14.67 -8.57
CA PRO A 362 32.90 13.85 -8.31
C PRO A 362 32.31 13.30 -9.62
N LEU A 363 31.73 12.10 -9.55
CA LEU A 363 31.10 11.44 -10.70
C LEU A 363 29.88 12.22 -11.21
N THR A 364 29.97 12.90 -12.36
CA THR A 364 28.84 13.70 -12.86
C THR A 364 27.55 12.89 -13.04
N TRP A 365 26.40 13.57 -12.88
CA TRP A 365 25.07 12.95 -13.04
C TRP A 365 24.89 12.26 -14.38
N GLU A 366 25.31 12.91 -15.48
CA GLU A 366 25.22 12.35 -16.83
C GLU A 366 26.05 11.06 -16.94
N ARG A 367 27.23 11.03 -16.32
CA ARG A 367 28.10 9.84 -16.32
C ARG A 367 27.48 8.71 -15.51
N ALA A 368 26.99 9.00 -14.31
CA ALA A 368 26.33 8.02 -13.45
C ALA A 368 25.10 7.40 -14.15
N ARG A 369 24.27 8.22 -14.81
CA ARG A 369 23.12 7.75 -15.60
C ARG A 369 23.57 6.90 -16.81
N GLY A 370 24.64 7.30 -17.49
CA GLY A 370 25.20 6.54 -18.61
C GLY A 370 25.68 5.14 -18.19
N LEU A 371 26.27 5.03 -17.00
CA LEU A 371 26.77 3.76 -16.44
C LEU A 371 25.66 2.86 -15.88
N ALA A 372 24.64 3.45 -15.25
CA ALA A 372 23.52 2.71 -14.68
C ALA A 372 22.53 2.19 -15.74
N GLY A 373 22.53 2.81 -16.92
CA GLY A 373 21.60 2.52 -18.00
C GLY A 373 20.16 2.99 -17.70
N PRO A 374 19.21 2.74 -18.63
CA PRO A 374 17.84 3.25 -18.53
C PRO A 374 17.07 2.74 -17.30
N ALA A 375 17.41 1.54 -16.81
CA ALA A 375 16.73 0.87 -15.71
C ALA A 375 17.41 1.01 -14.34
N GLY A 376 18.66 1.53 -14.29
CA GLY A 376 19.49 1.53 -13.08
C GLY A 376 19.51 2.85 -12.29
N ALA A 377 18.70 3.85 -12.65
CA ALA A 377 18.70 5.16 -11.98
C ALA A 377 18.17 5.12 -10.53
N VAL A 378 17.58 4.00 -10.10
CA VAL A 378 17.10 3.80 -8.73
C VAL A 378 18.25 3.38 -7.83
N GLY A 379 18.65 4.24 -6.89
CA GLY A 379 19.73 3.96 -5.93
C GLY A 379 21.07 4.66 -6.22
N LEU A 380 21.03 5.75 -6.99
CA LEU A 380 22.14 6.69 -7.10
C LEU A 380 22.43 7.36 -5.73
N PRO A 381 23.67 7.78 -5.46
CA PRO A 381 24.05 8.33 -4.17
C PRO A 381 23.19 9.55 -3.81
N LEU A 382 22.77 9.66 -2.54
CA LEU A 382 22.10 10.83 -2.00
C LEU A 382 23.00 12.06 -2.20
N GLY A 383 22.54 13.07 -2.93
CA GLY A 383 23.31 14.29 -3.24
C GLY A 383 23.51 14.54 -4.74
N TYR A 384 23.26 13.54 -5.59
CA TYR A 384 23.13 13.74 -7.03
C TYR A 384 21.70 14.14 -7.37
N GLU A 385 21.36 15.41 -7.11
CA GLU A 385 20.12 15.96 -7.66
C GLU A 385 20.25 16.06 -9.18
N ALA A 386 19.28 15.50 -9.90
CA ALA A 386 19.13 15.81 -11.31
C ALA A 386 19.02 17.34 -11.43
N PRO A 387 19.74 17.99 -12.37
CA PRO A 387 19.52 19.40 -12.63
C PRO A 387 18.00 19.62 -12.81
N PRO A 388 17.41 20.66 -12.20
CA PRO A 388 15.97 20.83 -12.19
C PRO A 388 15.45 20.71 -13.62
N LEU A 389 14.45 19.84 -13.82
CA LEU A 389 13.80 19.53 -15.10
C LEU A 389 13.06 20.74 -15.70
N ALA A 390 13.40 21.96 -15.30
CA ALA A 390 12.62 23.17 -15.51
C ALA A 390 12.46 23.59 -16.99
N ASP A 391 13.24 23.06 -17.95
CA ASP A 391 13.21 23.56 -19.33
C ASP A 391 13.05 22.52 -20.46
N GLN A 392 12.87 21.22 -20.17
CA GLN A 392 12.82 20.20 -21.24
C GLN A 392 11.43 19.68 -21.63
N GLU A 393 10.37 20.00 -20.89
CA GLU A 393 9.04 19.38 -21.05
C GLU A 393 7.96 20.12 -21.88
N PRO A 394 8.10 21.35 -22.44
CA PRO A 394 7.07 21.87 -23.35
C PRO A 394 7.34 21.61 -24.84
N ARG A 395 8.56 21.22 -25.27
CA ARG A 395 8.88 21.08 -26.71
C ARG A 395 8.64 19.68 -27.30
N ARG A 396 8.68 18.61 -26.49
CA ARG A 396 8.42 17.24 -26.99
C ARG A 396 6.93 16.92 -27.17
N ALA A 397 6.05 17.51 -26.36
CA ALA A 397 4.60 17.34 -26.51
C ALA A 397 4.06 18.04 -27.77
N ALA A 398 4.61 19.20 -28.15
CA ALA A 398 4.20 19.91 -29.36
C ALA A 398 4.64 19.22 -30.66
N ALA A 399 5.79 18.55 -30.67
CA ALA A 399 6.28 17.84 -31.85
C ALA A 399 5.54 16.52 -32.13
N LEU A 400 5.02 15.85 -31.10
CA LEU A 400 4.25 14.60 -31.24
C LEU A 400 2.77 14.83 -31.57
N LEU A 401 2.18 15.96 -31.14
CA LEU A 401 0.80 16.32 -31.49
C LEU A 401 0.67 16.99 -32.86
N GLY A 402 1.75 17.55 -33.42
CA GLY A 402 1.74 18.16 -34.76
C GLY A 402 1.82 17.15 -35.92
N ALA A 403 2.35 15.95 -35.70
CA ALA A 403 2.57 14.96 -36.76
C ALA A 403 1.39 14.00 -37.00
N ALA A 404 0.41 13.96 -36.10
CA ALA A 404 -0.75 13.06 -36.19
C ALA A 404 -2.00 13.69 -36.86
N ALA A 405 -1.93 14.97 -37.25
CA ALA A 405 -3.07 15.71 -37.80
C ALA A 405 -3.19 15.72 -39.33
N GLU A 406 -2.21 15.20 -40.10
CA GLU A 406 -2.22 15.28 -41.58
C GLU A 406 -2.31 13.95 -42.34
N ALA A 407 -2.51 12.81 -41.68
CA ALA A 407 -2.66 11.52 -42.39
C ALA A 407 -4.00 10.84 -42.09
N GLY A 408 -5.09 11.40 -42.61
CA GLY A 408 -6.38 10.71 -42.66
C GLY A 408 -6.58 10.01 -44.01
N PRO A 409 -6.86 8.69 -44.06
CA PRO A 409 -7.48 8.09 -45.23
C PRO A 409 -9.01 8.14 -45.07
N ARG A 410 -9.66 8.79 -46.05
CA ARG A 410 -11.11 8.70 -46.29
C ARG A 410 -11.49 7.25 -46.57
N LEU A 411 -12.35 6.65 -45.75
CA LEU A 411 -13.07 5.43 -46.09
C LEU A 411 -14.52 5.78 -46.47
N ALA A 412 -14.88 5.40 -47.70
CA ALA A 412 -16.23 5.51 -48.25
C ALA A 412 -17.15 4.40 -47.69
N PRO A 413 -18.48 4.60 -47.66
CA PRO A 413 -19.43 3.61 -47.18
C PRO A 413 -19.82 2.64 -48.29
N GLY A 414 -19.72 1.33 -48.07
CA GLY A 414 -20.25 0.37 -49.03
C GLY A 414 -20.04 -1.10 -48.67
N ALA A 415 -21.16 -1.83 -48.64
CA ALA A 415 -21.32 -3.28 -48.80
C ALA A 415 -20.94 -4.20 -47.63
N LEU A 416 -21.96 -4.59 -46.86
CA LEU A 416 -22.01 -5.88 -46.16
C LEU A 416 -22.24 -7.00 -47.20
N PRO A 417 -21.49 -8.11 -47.18
CA PRO A 417 -21.93 -9.34 -47.82
C PRO A 417 -22.68 -10.23 -46.82
N ALA A 418 -23.82 -10.74 -47.30
CA ALA A 418 -24.61 -11.79 -46.67
C ALA A 418 -23.79 -13.08 -46.54
N ILE A 419 -23.89 -13.73 -45.38
CA ILE A 419 -23.38 -15.08 -45.17
C ILE A 419 -24.51 -16.04 -45.54
N SER A 420 -24.32 -16.76 -46.64
CA SER A 420 -25.18 -17.85 -47.10
C SER A 420 -24.88 -19.13 -46.33
N GLU A 421 -25.93 -19.83 -45.94
CA GLU A 421 -25.94 -21.20 -45.46
C GLU A 421 -25.53 -22.22 -46.55
N ALA A 422 -25.25 -23.44 -46.07
CA ALA A 422 -25.18 -24.76 -46.74
C ALA A 422 -23.82 -25.18 -47.32
N HIS A 423 -23.20 -26.25 -46.79
CA HIS A 423 -23.60 -27.64 -47.07
C HIS A 423 -22.78 -28.64 -46.24
N ALA A 424 -23.46 -29.72 -45.87
CA ALA A 424 -22.91 -30.96 -45.35
C ALA A 424 -22.18 -31.77 -46.45
N VAL A 425 -21.11 -32.47 -46.03
CA VAL A 425 -20.84 -33.90 -46.29
C VAL A 425 -20.23 -34.49 -45.03
#